data_AF-W2FTK9-F1
#
_entry.id   AF-W2FTK9-F1
#
_cell.length_a   1.000
_cell.length_b   1.000
_cell.length_c   1.000
_cell.angle_alpha   90.00
_cell.angle_beta   90.00
_cell.angle_gamma   90.00
#
_symmetry.space_group_name_H-M   'P 1'
#
loop_
_entity.id
_entity.type
_entity.pdbx_description
1 polymer ?
#
loop_
_entity_poly.entity_id
_entity_poly.type
_entity_poly.pdbx_seq_one_letter_code
_entity_poly.pdbx_strand_id
1 'polypeptide(L)'
;HVEWIHDALVIEEQGHKGDQTGVDKFGKHVYANPYEPSQYPILAIGVHLLCCSYALGQVNGPTPVSVYLRMGQSMGKLKDRYIHFGEGADQLCGRMILGLPFNSERLG
;
A
#
# COMPACT_ATOMS: atom_id res chain seq x y z
N HIS A 1 -3.33 1.65 19.82
CA HIS A 1 -2.84 3.02 19.60
C HIS A 1 -1.70 2.95 18.60
N VAL A 2 -1.54 3.94 17.74
CA VAL A 2 -0.49 3.96 16.70
C VAL A 2 0.30 5.24 16.87
N GLU A 3 1.59 5.11 17.17
CA GLU A 3 2.48 6.22 17.45
C GLU A 3 3.75 6.11 16.60
N TRP A 4 4.31 7.24 16.22
CA TRP A 4 5.61 7.31 15.59
C TRP A 4 6.68 7.62 16.64
N ILE A 5 7.60 6.66 16.84
CA ILE A 5 8.71 6.81 17.78
C ILE A 5 10.01 6.69 16.98
N HIS A 6 10.71 7.81 16.81
CA HIS A 6 11.91 7.92 15.97
C HIS A 6 11.66 7.44 14.52
N ASP A 7 12.33 6.39 14.08
CA ASP A 7 12.21 5.75 12.77
C ASP A 7 11.28 4.53 12.76
N ALA A 8 10.58 4.27 13.87
CA ALA A 8 9.69 3.13 14.04
C ALA A 8 8.22 3.56 14.15
N LEU A 9 7.35 2.84 13.43
CA LEU A 9 5.92 2.86 13.67
C LEU A 9 5.61 1.88 14.81
N VAL A 10 5.06 2.40 15.90
CA VAL A 10 4.73 1.61 17.08
C VAL A 10 3.23 1.34 17.10
N ILE A 11 2.87 0.06 17.14
CA ILE A 11 1.48 -0.41 17.20
C ILE A 11 1.24 -1.02 18.58
N GLU A 12 0.42 -0.37 19.37
CA GLU A 12 -0.09 -0.90 20.63
C GLU A 12 -1.43 -1.59 20.40
N GLU A 13 -1.43 -2.92 20.54
CA GLU A 13 -2.65 -3.73 20.47
C GLU A 13 -3.45 -3.62 21.78
N GLN A 14 -4.78 -3.78 21.69
CA GLN A 14 -5.58 -3.90 22.91
C GLN A 14 -5.20 -5.21 23.62
N GLY A 15 -4.93 -5.12 24.92
CA GLY A 15 -4.46 -6.24 25.74
C GLY A 15 -5.36 -7.47 25.64
N HIS A 16 -4.78 -8.64 25.86
CA HIS A 16 -5.47 -9.91 25.80
C HIS A 16 -6.57 -10.02 26.88
N LYS A 17 -7.75 -10.56 26.55
CA LYS A 17 -8.92 -10.63 27.45
C LYS A 17 -8.68 -11.42 28.76
N GLY A 18 -7.57 -12.16 28.85
CA GLY A 18 -7.12 -12.87 30.07
C GLY A 18 -6.26 -12.03 31.02
N ASP A 19 -5.82 -10.83 30.63
CA ASP A 19 -5.10 -9.91 31.50
C ASP A 19 -6.09 -8.91 32.13
N GLN A 20 -6.53 -9.22 33.35
CA GLN A 20 -7.47 -8.44 34.14
C GLN A 20 -6.89 -7.06 34.54
N THR A 21 -5.56 -6.91 34.50
CA THR A 21 -4.84 -5.73 35.00
C THR A 21 -4.42 -4.78 33.88
N GLY A 22 -4.18 -5.27 32.67
CA GLY A 22 -3.89 -4.47 31.48
C GLY A 22 -2.58 -3.67 31.55
N VAL A 23 -1.67 -4.05 32.45
CA VAL A 23 -0.45 -3.29 32.80
C VAL A 23 0.69 -3.57 31.83
N ASP A 24 0.70 -4.74 31.20
CA ASP A 24 1.82 -5.20 30.37
C ASP A 24 1.45 -5.10 28.88
N LYS A 25 1.47 -3.86 28.37
CA LYS A 25 1.28 -3.56 26.95
C LYS A 25 2.59 -3.08 26.37
N PHE A 26 3.31 -3.96 25.69
CA PHE A 26 4.46 -3.57 24.91
C PHE A 26 4.03 -3.24 23.49
N GLY A 27 4.26 -2.00 23.05
CA GLY A 27 4.08 -1.61 21.66
C GLY A 27 4.97 -2.46 20.75
N LYS A 28 4.43 -2.92 19.62
CA LYS A 28 5.20 -3.60 18.59
C LYS A 28 5.86 -2.54 17.71
N HIS A 29 7.19 -2.52 17.68
CA HIS A 29 7.96 -1.57 16.88
C HIS A 29 8.17 -2.14 15.47
N VAL A 30 7.68 -1.43 14.48
CA VAL A 30 7.87 -1.73 13.07
C VAL A 30 8.89 -0.74 12.51
N TYR A 31 10.09 -1.22 12.22
CA TYR A 31 11.21 -0.39 11.74
C TYR A 31 11.28 -0.29 10.22
N ALA A 32 11.94 0.78 9.77
CA ALA A 32 12.49 0.89 8.42
C ALA A 32 13.49 -0.22 8.14
N ASN A 33 13.15 -1.10 7.19
CA ASN A 33 14.13 -2.01 6.60
C ASN A 33 14.59 -1.46 5.24
N PRO A 34 15.76 -0.80 5.16
CA PRO A 34 16.29 -0.28 3.89
C PRO A 34 16.79 -1.37 2.95
N TYR A 35 17.08 -2.58 3.45
CA TYR A 35 17.58 -3.70 2.65
C TYR A 35 16.47 -4.46 1.93
N GLU A 36 15.26 -4.43 2.48
CA GLU A 36 14.10 -5.09 1.90
C GLU A 36 12.87 -4.16 1.91
N PRO A 37 12.83 -3.18 0.99
CA PRO A 37 11.80 -2.15 0.96
C PRO A 37 10.39 -2.70 0.71
N SER A 38 10.26 -3.87 0.08
CA SER A 38 8.99 -4.53 -0.17
C SER A 38 8.32 -5.05 1.11
N GLN A 39 9.09 -5.36 2.15
CA GLN A 39 8.58 -5.81 3.45
C GLN A 39 8.33 -4.64 4.41
N TYR A 40 8.67 -3.41 4.02
CA TYR A 40 8.58 -2.26 4.90
C TYR A 40 7.16 -1.64 4.88
N PRO A 41 6.40 -1.71 5.98
CA PRO A 41 4.99 -1.32 5.99
C PRO A 41 4.78 0.18 5.76
N ILE A 42 5.68 1.04 6.23
CA ILE A 42 5.56 2.48 6.07
C ILE A 42 5.82 2.91 4.62
N LEU A 43 6.84 2.36 3.95
CA LEU A 43 7.05 2.62 2.53
C LEU A 43 5.91 2.04 1.70
N ALA A 44 5.41 0.85 2.05
CA ALA A 44 4.24 0.28 1.39
C ALA A 44 3.00 1.19 1.53
N ILE A 45 2.75 1.75 2.73
CA ILE A 45 1.67 2.72 2.97
C ILE A 45 1.92 4.01 2.19
N GLY A 46 3.15 4.53 2.18
CA GLY A 46 3.50 5.75 1.44
C GLY A 46 3.28 5.60 -0.06
N VAL A 47 3.74 4.50 -0.65
CA VAL A 47 3.50 4.16 -2.06
C VAL A 47 2.00 3.94 -2.31
N HIS A 48 1.30 3.28 -1.40
CA HIS A 48 -0.15 3.05 -1.52
C HIS A 48 -0.95 4.36 -1.50
N LEU A 49 -0.64 5.27 -0.57
CA LEU A 49 -1.28 6.58 -0.47
C LEU A 49 -0.96 7.44 -1.69
N LEU A 50 0.31 7.50 -2.09
CA LEU A 50 0.72 8.22 -3.30
C LEU A 50 0.00 7.67 -4.53
N CYS A 51 -0.05 6.35 -4.69
CA CYS A 51 -0.69 5.69 -5.81
C CYS A 51 -2.21 5.97 -5.84
N CYS A 52 -2.90 5.78 -4.72
CA CYS A 52 -4.33 6.05 -4.60
C CYS A 52 -4.66 7.53 -4.87
N SER A 53 -3.95 8.47 -4.26
CA SER A 53 -4.27 9.89 -4.40
C SER A 53 -3.90 10.43 -5.78
N TYR A 54 -2.70 10.10 -6.27
CA TYR A 54 -2.18 10.65 -7.52
C TYR A 54 -2.81 9.98 -8.74
N ALA A 55 -2.84 8.64 -8.79
CA ALA A 55 -3.33 7.92 -9.97
C ALA A 55 -4.86 8.03 -10.14
N LEU A 56 -5.61 8.00 -9.03
CA LEU A 56 -7.08 8.15 -9.07
C LEU A 56 -7.52 9.61 -9.25
N GLY A 57 -6.64 10.57 -8.97
CA GLY A 57 -6.92 12.00 -9.11
C GLY A 57 -6.79 12.56 -10.53
N GLN A 58 -6.24 11.78 -11.49
CA GLN A 58 -6.04 12.26 -12.86
C GLN A 58 -7.30 12.11 -13.72
N VAL A 59 -7.62 13.16 -14.48
CA VAL A 59 -8.63 13.10 -15.54
C VAL A 59 -8.05 12.27 -16.70
N ASN A 60 -8.71 11.18 -17.09
CA ASN A 60 -8.20 10.13 -18.00
C ASN A 60 -7.08 9.25 -17.42
N GLY A 61 -6.98 9.14 -16.10
CA GLY A 61 -6.08 8.20 -15.43
C GLY A 61 -6.52 6.72 -15.53
N PRO A 62 -5.71 5.80 -14.99
CA PRO A 62 -6.02 4.37 -14.90
C PRO A 62 -7.29 4.15 -14.09
N THR A 63 -8.03 3.10 -14.44
CA THR A 63 -9.25 2.77 -13.71
C THR A 63 -8.90 2.42 -12.26
N PRO A 64 -9.76 2.77 -11.27
CA PRO A 64 -9.49 2.47 -9.87
C PRO A 64 -9.20 1.00 -9.60
N VAL A 65 -9.87 0.12 -10.34
CA VAL A 65 -9.67 -1.32 -10.35
C VAL A 65 -8.22 -1.70 -10.70
N SER A 66 -7.65 -1.13 -11.76
CA SER A 66 -6.28 -1.44 -12.17
C SER A 66 -5.24 -1.01 -11.13
N VAL A 67 -5.51 0.11 -10.45
CA VAL A 67 -4.70 0.60 -9.33
C VAL A 67 -4.76 -0.38 -8.15
N TYR A 68 -5.96 -0.82 -7.75
CA TYR A 68 -6.14 -1.78 -6.66
C TYR A 68 -5.50 -3.14 -6.93
N LEU A 69 -5.66 -3.66 -8.15
CA LEU A 69 -5.05 -4.93 -8.56
C LEU A 69 -3.51 -4.85 -8.54
N ARG A 70 -2.92 -3.74 -9.00
CA ARG A 70 -1.47 -3.51 -8.96
C ARG A 70 -0.93 -3.42 -7.52
N MET A 71 -1.71 -2.83 -6.61
CA MET A 71 -1.34 -2.75 -5.19
C MET A 71 -1.57 -4.08 -4.43
N GLY A 72 -2.08 -5.12 -5.10
CA GLY A 72 -2.40 -6.40 -4.45
C GLY A 72 -3.55 -6.30 -3.46
N GLN A 73 -4.40 -5.27 -3.59
CA GLN A 73 -5.52 -5.07 -2.69
C GLN A 73 -6.66 -6.04 -3.04
N SER A 74 -7.14 -6.82 -2.06
CA SER A 74 -8.35 -7.64 -2.26
C SER A 74 -9.57 -6.75 -2.43
N MET A 75 -10.34 -7.03 -3.48
CA MET A 75 -11.54 -6.30 -3.87
C MET A 75 -12.83 -7.01 -3.42
N GLY A 76 -12.68 -8.06 -2.61
CA GLY A 76 -13.76 -8.83 -2.01
C GLY A 76 -14.24 -9.98 -2.89
N LYS A 77 -15.02 -10.88 -2.28
CA LYS A 77 -15.36 -12.21 -2.83
C LYS A 77 -15.94 -12.21 -4.26
N LEU A 78 -16.66 -11.17 -4.67
CA LEU A 78 -17.28 -11.13 -6.00
C LEU A 78 -16.33 -10.55 -7.04
N LYS A 79 -15.71 -9.41 -6.74
CA LYS A 79 -14.89 -8.66 -7.68
C LYS A 79 -13.56 -9.37 -7.97
N ASP A 80 -12.96 -10.00 -6.96
CA ASP A 80 -11.73 -10.80 -7.12
C ASP A 80 -11.93 -12.01 -8.07
N ARG A 81 -13.18 -12.48 -8.26
CA ARG A 81 -13.48 -13.63 -9.13
C ARG A 81 -13.67 -13.29 -10.60
N TYR A 82 -14.00 -12.04 -10.93
CA TYR A 82 -14.39 -11.67 -12.30
C TYR A 82 -13.53 -10.54 -12.89
N ILE A 83 -12.74 -9.87 -12.06
CA ILE A 83 -11.96 -8.72 -12.47
C ILE A 83 -10.49 -9.10 -12.42
N HIS A 84 -9.93 -9.27 -13.61
CA HIS A 84 -8.56 -9.73 -13.79
C HIS A 84 -7.63 -8.57 -14.15
N PHE A 85 -6.34 -8.83 -13.94
CA PHE A 85 -5.27 -7.91 -14.31
C PHE A 85 -5.29 -7.63 -15.81
N GLY A 86 -5.32 -6.36 -16.19
CA GLY A 86 -5.26 -5.91 -17.57
C GLY A 86 -3.94 -5.20 -17.85
N GLU A 87 -3.16 -5.71 -18.79
CA GLU A 87 -1.79 -5.27 -19.06
C GLU A 87 -1.68 -3.79 -19.45
N GLY A 88 -2.60 -3.26 -20.25
CA GLY A 88 -2.56 -1.85 -20.68
C GLY A 88 -2.86 -0.84 -19.56
N ALA A 89 -3.84 -1.15 -18.69
CA ALA A 89 -4.16 -0.30 -17.55
C ALA A 89 -3.04 -0.34 -16.50
N ASP A 90 -2.42 -1.52 -16.35
CA ASP A 90 -1.26 -1.70 -15.49
C ASP A 90 -0.06 -0.89 -15.99
N GLN A 91 0.25 -0.93 -17.29
CA GLN A 91 1.35 -0.18 -17.89
C GLN A 91 1.20 1.33 -17.67
N LEU A 92 0.01 1.89 -17.89
CA LEU A 92 -0.29 3.30 -17.61
C LEU A 92 -0.12 3.62 -16.11
N CYS A 93 -0.68 2.78 -15.24
CA CYS A 93 -0.57 2.95 -13.79
C CYS A 93 0.90 2.91 -13.32
N GLY A 94 1.70 2.00 -13.87
CA GLY A 94 3.13 1.91 -13.54
C GLY A 94 3.94 3.09 -14.01
N ARG A 95 3.67 3.59 -15.21
CA ARG A 95 4.31 4.81 -15.73
C ARG A 95 3.97 6.03 -14.89
N MET A 96 2.71 6.17 -14.46
CA MET A 96 2.29 7.25 -13.55
C MET A 96 3.01 7.20 -12.20
N ILE A 97 3.11 6.02 -11.59
CA ILE A 97 3.80 5.85 -10.30
C ILE A 97 5.30 6.17 -10.44
N LEU A 98 5.92 5.77 -11.55
CA LEU A 98 7.33 6.00 -11.82
C LEU A 98 7.64 7.39 -12.39
N GLY A 99 6.62 8.24 -12.63
CA GLY A 99 6.80 9.55 -13.26
C GLY A 99 7.34 9.50 -14.70
N LEU A 100 7.13 8.37 -15.40
CA LEU A 100 7.60 8.16 -16.77
C LEU A 100 6.61 8.72 -17.80
N PRO A 101 7.08 9.08 -19.02
CA PRO A 101 6.20 9.51 -20.10
C PRO A 101 5.15 8.44 -20.44
N PHE A 102 3.87 8.86 -20.51
CA PHE A 102 2.74 7.97 -20.76
C PHE A 102 2.76 7.30 -22.14
N ASN A 103 3.29 8.00 -23.14
CA ASN A 103 3.28 7.57 -24.55
C ASN A 103 4.52 6.77 -24.97
N SER A 104 5.44 6.48 -24.05
CA SER A 104 6.60 5.64 -24.38
C SER A 104 6.24 4.18 -24.19
N GLU A 105 6.73 3.28 -25.05
CA GLU A 105 6.62 1.83 -24.82
C GLU A 105 7.86 1.27 -24.10
N ARG A 106 8.98 1.98 -24.14
CA ARG A 106 10.22 1.56 -23.49
C ARG A 106 10.24 1.96 -22.01
N LEU A 107 10.68 1.02 -21.17
CA LEU A 107 11.31 1.33 -19.88
C LEU A 107 12.71 1.82 -20.25
N GLY A 108 13.09 3.02 -19.78
CA GLY A 108 14.37 3.65 -20.12
C GLY A 108 15.57 2.78 -19.80
#